data_AF-X1C4L6-F1
#
_entry.id   AF-X1C4L6-F1
#
_cell.length_a   1.000
_cell.length_b   1.000
_cell.length_c   1.000
_cell.angle_alpha   90.00
_cell.angle_beta   90.00
_cell.angle_gamma   90.00
#
_symmetry.space_group_name_H-M   'P 1'
#
loop_
_entity.id
_entity.type
_entity.pdbx_description
1 polymer ?
#
loop_
_entity_poly.entity_id
_entity_poly.type
_entity_poly.pdbx_seq_one_letter_code
_entity_poly.pdbx_strand_id
1 'polypeptide(L)' 'MAEDESKIIRAPITCILGHIDHGKTTILDYIRGTIVQQREAAGITQHIGASYFPTEDIKEFLI' A
#
# COMPACT_ATOMS: atom_id res chain seq x y z
N MET A 1 -41.02 -2.37 -4.91
CA MET A 1 -40.01 -2.61 -3.85
C MET A 1 -38.73 -2.92 -4.59
N ALA A 2 -37.91 -1.90 -4.86
CA ALA A 2 -36.66 -2.08 -5.60
C ALA A 2 -35.64 -2.62 -4.60
N GLU A 3 -35.19 -3.85 -4.82
CA GLU A 3 -34.15 -4.49 -4.03
C GLU A 3 -32.89 -3.62 -4.08
N ASP A 4 -32.35 -3.31 -2.90
CA ASP A 4 -31.07 -2.64 -2.72
C ASP A 4 -29.97 -3.56 -3.26
N GLU A 5 -29.68 -3.47 -4.56
CA GLU A 5 -28.51 -4.10 -5.14
C GLU A 5 -27.28 -3.43 -4.55
N SER A 6 -26.79 -3.99 -3.44
CA SER A 6 -25.53 -3.61 -2.81
C SER A 6 -24.42 -3.75 -3.85
N LYS A 7 -24.03 -2.63 -4.46
CA LYS A 7 -22.95 -2.61 -5.45
C LYS A 7 -21.69 -3.17 -4.81
N ILE A 8 -21.12 -4.21 -5.40
CA ILE A 8 -19.84 -4.77 -4.96
C ILE A 8 -18.75 -3.71 -5.18
N ILE A 9 -18.22 -3.15 -4.10
CA ILE A 9 -17.14 -2.16 -4.15
C ILE A 9 -15.80 -2.91 -4.16
N ARG A 10 -15.02 -2.73 -5.23
CA ARG A 10 -13.67 -3.27 -5.33
C ARG A 10 -12.68 -2.46 -4.49
N ALA A 11 -11.54 -3.08 -4.16
CA ALA A 11 -10.45 -2.37 -3.49
C ALA A 11 -9.97 -1.17 -4.32
N PRO A 12 -9.78 0.01 -3.69
CA PRO A 12 -9.18 1.15 -4.36
C PRO A 12 -7.72 0.84 -4.73
N ILE A 13 -7.27 1.40 -5.84
CA ILE A 13 -5.86 1.35 -6.25
C ILE A 13 -5.24 2.70 -5.90
N THR A 14 -4.22 2.68 -5.05
CA THR A 14 -3.54 3.88 -4.56
C THR A 14 -2.07 3.84 -4.95
N CYS A 15 -1.54 5.00 -5.34
CA CYS A 15 -0.12 5.19 -5.67
C CYS A 15 0.46 6.26 -4.76
N ILE A 16 1.71 6.06 -4.31
CA ILE A 16 2.45 7.06 -3.52
C ILE A 16 3.50 7.73 -4.41
N LEU A 17 3.47 9.06 -4.45
CA LEU A 17 4.36 9.90 -5.25
C LEU A 17 5.09 10.90 -4.36
N GLY A 18 6.20 11.46 -4.85
CA GLY A 18 7.01 12.42 -4.09
C GLY A 18 8.46 12.47 -4.57
N HIS A 19 9.19 13.51 -4.17
CA HIS A 19 10.58 13.75 -4.55
C HIS A 19 11.52 12.66 -4.01
N ILE A 20 12.75 12.58 -4.54
CA ILE A 20 13.77 11.67 -4.03
C ILE A 20 14.00 11.93 -2.52
N ASP A 21 14.30 10.87 -1.78
CA ASP A 21 14.57 10.90 -0.33
C ASP A 21 13.41 11.31 0.59
N HIS A 22 12.20 11.53 0.07
CA HIS A 22 11.01 11.79 0.88
C HIS A 22 10.43 10.53 1.58
N GLY A 23 11.17 9.43 1.62
CA GLY A 23 10.78 8.24 2.39
C GLY A 23 9.60 7.43 1.82
N LYS A 24 9.26 7.57 0.53
CA LYS A 24 8.15 6.82 -0.12
C LYS A 24 8.27 5.30 0.04
N THR A 25 9.48 4.75 -0.17
CA THR A 25 9.71 3.31 0.00
C THR A 25 9.68 2.93 1.47
N THR A 26 10.26 3.75 2.34
CA THR A 26 10.29 3.51 3.79
C THR A 26 8.89 3.46 4.41
N ILE A 27 7.98 4.39 4.04
CA ILE A 27 6.60 4.34 4.53
C ILE A 27 5.84 3.13 3.98
N LEU A 28 6.07 2.76 2.73
CA LEU A 28 5.49 1.54 2.16
C LEU A 28 6.00 0.30 2.88
N ASP A 29 7.29 0.25 3.20
CA ASP A 29 7.91 -0.85 3.96
C ASP A 29 7.31 -0.99 5.36
N TYR A 30 7.10 0.13 6.06
CA TYR A 30 6.44 0.13 7.36
C TYR A 30 5.02 -0.45 7.29
N ILE A 31 4.22 -0.01 6.31
CA ILE A 31 2.83 -0.49 6.12
C ILE A 31 2.80 -1.96 5.70
N ARG A 32 3.77 -2.41 4.87
CA ARG A 32 3.84 -3.78 4.36
C ARG A 32 4.48 -4.77 5.34
N GLY A 33 5.16 -4.29 6.39
CA GLY A 33 6.04 -5.11 7.23
C GLY A 33 7.25 -5.66 6.46
N THR A 34 7.74 -4.94 5.45
CA THR A 34 8.86 -5.34 4.60
C THR A 34 10.09 -4.44 4.81
N ILE A 35 11.21 -4.82 4.19
CA ILE A 35 12.46 -4.05 4.18
C ILE A 35 13.01 -3.92 2.76
N VAL A 36 12.14 -3.61 1.78
CA VAL A 36 12.48 -3.52 0.36
C VAL A 36 13.55 -2.46 0.14
N GLN A 37 13.43 -1.29 0.77
CA GLN A 37 14.40 -0.21 0.65
C GLN A 37 15.83 -0.70 0.95
N GLN A 38 16.01 -1.50 2.01
CA GLN A 38 17.33 -1.99 2.42
C GLN A 38 17.91 -3.06 1.47
N ARG A 39 17.05 -3.71 0.68
CA ARG A 39 17.45 -4.76 -0.26
C ARG A 39 17.82 -4.20 -1.63
N GLU A 40 17.47 -2.96 -1.92
CA GLU A 40 17.79 -2.31 -3.19
C GLU A 40 19.09 -1.51 -3.13
N ALA A 41 19.74 -1.36 -4.30
CA ALA A 41 21.04 -0.72 -4.42
C ALA A 41 21.00 0.71 -3.85
N ALA A 42 21.92 1.01 -2.93
CA ALA A 42 22.05 2.31 -2.27
C ALA A 42 20.77 2.81 -1.57
N GLY A 43 19.83 1.93 -1.23
CA GLY A 43 18.56 2.33 -0.62
C GLY A 43 17.57 2.99 -1.58
N ILE A 44 17.82 2.89 -2.89
CA ILE A 44 17.02 3.52 -3.95
C ILE A 44 16.05 2.51 -4.56
N THR A 45 14.78 2.94 -4.56
CA THR A 45 13.66 2.58 -5.44
C THR A 45 13.93 2.07 -6.86
N GLN A 46 14.36 0.83 -7.14
CA GLN A 46 14.60 0.40 -8.53
C GLN A 46 13.41 -0.32 -9.18
N HIS A 47 12.69 -1.16 -8.44
CA HIS A 47 11.60 -1.96 -9.00
C HIS A 47 10.21 -1.41 -8.66
N ILE A 48 9.28 -1.55 -9.59
CA ILE A 48 7.85 -1.28 -9.35
C ILE A 48 7.22 -2.54 -8.74
N GLY A 49 6.41 -2.34 -7.70
CA GLY A 49 5.67 -3.41 -7.05
C GLY A 49 4.35 -2.92 -6.47
N ALA A 50 3.46 -3.87 -6.15
CA ALA A 50 2.16 -3.62 -5.54
C ALA A 50 1.96 -4.56 -4.35
N SER A 51 1.09 -4.15 -3.43
CA SER A 51 0.67 -4.96 -2.29
C SER A 51 -0.83 -4.83 -2.14
N TYR A 52 -1.47 -5.94 -1.79
CA TYR A 52 -2.89 -5.99 -1.49
C TYR A 52 -3.07 -6.08 0.01
N PHE A 53 -3.95 -5.25 0.55
CA PHE A 53 -4.31 -5.24 1.97
C PHE A 53 -5.79 -5.61 2.10
N PRO A 54 -6.10 -6.79 2.68
CA PRO A 54 -7.44 -7.14 3.13
C PRO A 54 -8.03 -6.07 4.05
N THR A 55 -9.36 -5.98 4.10
CA THR A 55 -10.03 -4.95 4.90
C THR A 55 -9.83 -5.19 6.40
N GLU A 56 -9.65 -6.45 6.78
CA GLU A 56 -9.41 -6.92 8.15
C GLU A 56 -8.07 -6.36 8.67
N ASP A 57 -6.99 -6.52 7.89
CA ASP A 57 -5.66 -6.03 8.24
C ASP A 57 -5.64 -4.49 8.41
N ILE A 58 -6.37 -3.77 7.56
CA ILE A 58 -6.49 -2.30 7.66
C ILE A 58 -7.22 -1.91 8.94
N LYS A 59 -8.29 -2.63 9.31
CA LYS A 59 -9.03 -2.38 10.55
C LYS A 59 -8.17 -2.66 11.77
N GLU A 60 -7.42 -3.75 11.78
CA GLU A 60 -6.50 -4.09 12.87
C GLU A 60 -5.40 -3.04 13.04
N PHE A 61 -4.82 -2.55 11.94
CA PHE A 61 -3.78 -1.51 11.98
C PHE A 61 -4.25 -0.17 12.54
N LEU A 62 -5.54 0.15 12.44
CA LEU A 62 -6.11 1.44 12.87
C LEU A 62 -6.62 1.44 14.32
N ILE A 63 -6.67 0.28 14.98
CA ILE A 63 -7.16 0.10 16.36
C ILE A 63 -5.96 0.04 17.31
#